data_AF-A0A1B6GUD3-F1
#
_entry.id   AF-A0A1B6GUD3-F1
#
_cell.length_a   1.000
_cell.length_b   1.000
_cell.length_c   1.000
_cell.angle_alpha   90.00
_cell.angle_beta   90.00
_cell.angle_gamma   90.00
#
_symmetry.space_group_name_H-M   'P 1'
#
loop_
_entity.id
_entity.type
_entity.pdbx_description
1 polymer ?
#
loop_
_entity_poly.entity_id
_entity_poly.type
_entity_poly.pdbx_seq_one_letter_code
_entity_poly.pdbx_strand_id
1 'polypeptide(L)'
;MFKSIRIYSGLVLTGVKELKRYSYDFYNVRFIRNCQAMNTKRERTSSHYKFYSDTLQNLCKYPFKIRFQSTAYCLDIDKLDQFLKNINADVLNSKFNVNINPLIFDLLTEKNKLEDTLKQLESMKESGGKDEKEMLDLIEEDLKQYKNELNQVYKQILDCLMPKENFEDCNDIVMEISPGVGGSEAMLFASELRDMYCGFLDYKGWQYFIAENDESDLGGVRHCSLLVSGPEAYNVLQHEAGVHRVQRVPVTERGGRVHTSTVSVAVLPQPSDIEVNLKETDLKIETKRASGAGGQHVNTTDSAVRITHIPTGIIVECQSCRSQVQNKTMAMKRLQAKIYEKELNQMDSDIRKKRKIQIGTSARSEKIRTYNFRDDRISDHRITTNLHNLREFLQGGEALDDLLCELRRWRHNLRIQQFISSLPS
;
A
#
# COMPACT_ATOMS: atom_id res chain seq x y z
N MET A 1 2.75 15.91 -34.51
CA MET A 1 2.79 14.46 -34.84
C MET A 1 3.88 13.79 -34.01
N PHE A 2 3.72 13.70 -32.69
CA PHE A 2 4.59 12.91 -31.82
C PHE A 2 3.74 11.87 -31.11
N LYS A 3 4.13 10.61 -31.33
CA LYS A 3 3.44 9.38 -30.93
C LYS A 3 3.86 9.08 -29.48
N SER A 4 2.89 8.87 -28.59
CA SER A 4 2.98 8.14 -27.30
C SER A 4 4.42 7.91 -26.76
N ILE A 5 4.80 8.61 -25.70
CA ILE A 5 6.10 8.38 -25.04
C ILE A 5 5.98 7.14 -24.14
N ARG A 6 6.75 6.09 -24.46
CA ARG A 6 6.93 4.93 -23.57
C ARG A 6 7.86 5.31 -22.43
N ILE A 7 7.36 5.21 -21.21
CA ILE A 7 8.14 5.49 -20.01
C ILE A 7 8.68 4.18 -19.48
N TYR A 8 10.01 4.13 -19.39
CA TYR A 8 10.75 3.06 -18.76
C TYR A 8 11.21 3.57 -17.38
N SER A 9 10.80 2.90 -16.31
CA SER A 9 11.36 3.11 -14.98
C SER A 9 12.43 2.05 -14.71
N GLY A 10 13.71 2.44 -14.70
CA GLY A 10 14.80 1.66 -14.09
C GLY A 10 15.72 0.89 -15.05
N LEU A 11 17.03 1.03 -14.83
CA LEU A 11 18.19 0.63 -15.64
C LEU A 11 18.38 -0.89 -15.83
N VAL A 12 18.86 -1.29 -17.01
CA VAL A 12 19.51 -2.58 -17.27
C VAL A 12 21.02 -2.39 -17.29
N LEU A 13 21.75 -3.15 -16.46
CA LEU A 13 23.17 -3.45 -16.68
C LEU A 13 23.42 -4.93 -16.37
N THR A 14 23.77 -5.71 -17.40
CA THR A 14 24.50 -6.97 -17.23
C THR A 14 25.65 -7.03 -18.21
N GLY A 15 26.88 -7.14 -17.68
CA GLY A 15 28.12 -7.38 -18.43
C GLY A 15 29.28 -6.56 -17.87
N VAL A 16 30.16 -7.21 -17.12
CA VAL A 16 31.31 -6.64 -16.40
C VAL A 16 32.19 -5.74 -17.27
N LYS A 17 32.42 -4.50 -16.81
CA LYS A 17 33.71 -3.82 -16.68
C LYS A 17 33.51 -2.48 -15.94
N GLU A 18 34.26 -2.30 -14.86
CA GLU A 18 34.83 -1.03 -14.34
C GLU A 18 34.02 0.26 -14.60
N LEU A 19 33.56 1.04 -13.63
CA LEU A 19 34.28 1.64 -12.50
C LEU A 19 33.24 2.33 -11.58
N LYS A 20 33.53 2.32 -10.27
CA LYS A 20 33.13 3.27 -9.22
C LYS A 20 31.86 4.10 -9.45
N ARG A 21 30.85 3.90 -8.59
CA ARG A 21 30.02 5.02 -8.11
C ARG A 21 29.77 4.91 -6.61
N TYR A 22 30.05 6.03 -5.96
CA TYR A 22 29.77 6.34 -4.57
C TYR A 22 28.28 6.19 -4.28
N SER A 23 27.98 5.67 -3.09
CA SER A 23 26.68 5.78 -2.44
C SER A 23 26.36 7.24 -2.13
N TYR A 24 25.13 7.67 -2.41
CA TYR A 24 24.48 8.73 -1.66
C TYR A 24 23.07 8.26 -1.29
N ASP A 25 22.96 7.76 -0.06
CA ASP A 25 21.69 7.70 0.66
C ASP A 25 21.42 9.09 1.24
N PHE A 26 20.25 9.64 0.95
CA PHE A 26 19.67 10.71 1.75
C PHE A 26 18.48 10.11 2.47
N TYR A 27 18.62 9.85 3.77
CA TYR A 27 17.63 10.09 4.84
C TYR A 27 18.18 9.48 6.14
N ASN A 28 19.01 10.25 6.86
CA ASN A 28 19.08 10.23 8.34
C ASN A 28 20.09 11.29 8.82
N VAL A 29 19.59 12.48 9.12
CA VAL A 29 20.32 13.52 9.86
C VAL A 29 19.78 13.57 11.28
N ARG A 30 20.55 13.05 12.25
CA ARG A 30 20.71 13.66 13.58
C ARG A 30 21.91 13.08 14.35
N PHE A 31 22.94 13.93 14.47
CA PHE A 31 23.93 14.09 15.54
C PHE A 31 24.66 12.85 16.12
N ILE A 32 25.99 12.83 16.00
CA ILE A 32 26.93 13.23 17.06
C ILE A 32 28.22 13.76 16.41
N ARG A 33 28.62 14.96 16.85
CA ARG A 33 29.86 15.66 16.51
C ARG A 33 31.01 15.14 17.35
N ASN A 34 32.22 15.29 16.80
CA ASN A 34 33.55 15.29 17.42
C ASN A 34 34.33 13.97 17.41
N CYS A 35 35.25 13.87 16.44
CA CYS A 35 36.68 13.66 16.72
C CYS A 35 37.50 14.09 15.50
N GLN A 36 37.76 15.40 15.41
CA GLN A 36 38.94 15.91 14.71
C GLN A 36 40.14 15.73 15.64
N ALA A 37 40.95 14.70 15.42
CA ALA A 37 42.36 14.67 15.82
C ALA A 37 43.02 13.41 15.26
N MET A 38 43.78 13.56 14.16
CA MET A 38 45.19 13.13 14.10
C MET A 38 45.71 13.29 12.66
N ASN A 39 46.50 14.35 12.47
CA ASN A 39 47.58 14.35 11.50
C ASN A 39 48.56 13.21 11.86
N THR A 40 49.05 12.43 10.89
CA THR A 40 50.48 12.36 10.50
C THR A 40 50.84 11.11 9.69
N LYS A 41 51.66 11.37 8.65
CA LYS A 41 52.75 10.55 8.07
C LYS A 41 52.46 9.28 7.25
N ARG A 42 52.93 9.34 6.00
CA ARG A 42 53.37 8.21 5.18
C ARG A 42 54.50 7.46 5.87
N GLU A 43 54.41 6.14 5.98
CA GLU A 43 55.44 5.18 5.53
C GLU A 43 54.94 3.73 5.59
N ARG A 44 55.51 2.90 4.71
CA ARG A 44 55.13 1.52 4.40
C ARG A 44 55.71 0.55 5.44
N THR A 45 54.91 -0.37 5.97
CA THR A 45 55.04 -1.85 5.80
C THR A 45 54.19 -2.63 6.82
N SER A 46 53.56 -3.69 6.29
CA SER A 46 52.95 -4.88 6.90
C SER A 46 52.64 -4.93 8.40
N SER A 47 51.36 -5.15 8.74
CA SER A 47 50.89 -6.33 9.52
C SER A 47 49.51 -6.19 10.18
N HIS A 48 48.64 -5.23 9.80
CA HIS A 48 47.34 -5.06 10.51
C HIS A 48 46.08 -5.04 9.64
N TYR A 49 46.15 -5.46 8.36
CA TYR A 49 44.97 -5.58 7.49
C TYR A 49 44.82 -7.00 6.93
N LYS A 50 44.71 -8.00 7.82
CA LYS A 50 44.41 -9.38 7.42
C LYS A 50 43.28 -10.06 8.20
N PHE A 51 42.55 -9.34 9.05
CA PHE A 51 41.45 -9.91 9.85
C PHE A 51 40.05 -9.71 9.28
N TYR A 52 39.90 -9.09 8.10
CA TYR A 52 38.60 -8.83 7.49
C TYR A 52 38.38 -9.47 6.11
N SER A 53 39.33 -10.26 5.57
CA SER A 53 39.13 -10.90 4.25
C SER A 53 38.43 -12.27 4.31
N ASP A 54 38.55 -13.01 5.41
CA ASP A 54 38.15 -14.42 5.42
C ASP A 54 36.68 -14.62 5.86
N THR A 55 36.10 -13.65 6.57
CA THR A 55 34.67 -13.59 6.87
C THR A 55 33.83 -13.12 5.68
N LEU A 56 34.38 -12.25 4.83
CA LEU A 56 33.72 -11.81 3.58
C LEU A 56 33.81 -12.85 2.45
N GLN A 57 34.87 -13.67 2.40
CA GLN A 57 34.99 -14.75 1.41
C GLN A 57 34.02 -15.93 1.62
N ASN A 58 33.46 -16.10 2.82
CA ASN A 58 32.48 -17.16 3.09
C ASN A 58 31.03 -16.76 2.83
N LEU A 59 30.73 -15.48 2.58
CA LEU A 59 29.39 -14.96 2.29
C LEU A 59 29.00 -15.02 0.81
N CYS A 60 29.92 -15.37 -0.09
CA CYS A 60 29.66 -15.44 -1.53
C CYS A 60 29.92 -16.84 -2.09
N LYS A 61 29.02 -17.80 -1.84
CA LYS A 61 29.03 -19.11 -2.52
C LYS A 61 27.94 -19.31 -3.58
N TYR A 62 27.02 -18.36 -3.80
CA TYR A 62 26.05 -18.46 -4.91
C TYR A 62 25.67 -17.08 -5.48
N PRO A 63 25.56 -16.93 -6.82
CA PRO A 63 25.20 -15.66 -7.44
C PRO A 63 23.67 -15.54 -7.57
N PHE A 64 23.06 -14.56 -6.90
CA PHE A 64 21.70 -14.12 -7.22
C PHE A 64 21.76 -13.16 -8.40
N LYS A 65 21.04 -13.49 -9.47
CA LYS A 65 20.76 -12.59 -10.59
C LYS A 65 19.26 -12.41 -10.66
N ILE A 66 18.76 -11.31 -10.10
CA ILE A 66 17.39 -10.89 -10.35
C ILE A 66 17.40 -10.11 -11.68
N ARG A 67 16.73 -10.67 -12.69
CA ARG A 67 16.50 -10.01 -13.98
C ARG A 67 15.15 -9.31 -13.91
N PHE A 68 15.17 -8.00 -13.77
CA PHE A 68 13.98 -7.18 -13.82
C PHE A 68 13.65 -6.81 -15.28
N GLN A 69 12.45 -7.14 -15.73
CA GLN A 69 11.91 -6.62 -17.00
C GLN A 69 11.14 -5.33 -16.70
N SER A 70 11.59 -4.21 -17.26
CA SER A 70 10.89 -2.93 -17.14
C SER A 70 9.48 -3.06 -17.75
N THR A 71 8.43 -2.86 -16.96
CA THR A 71 7.09 -2.65 -17.50
C THR A 71 7.05 -1.23 -18.10
N ALA A 72 7.18 -1.12 -19.42
CA ALA A 72 7.00 0.15 -20.11
C ALA A 72 5.52 0.54 -20.10
N TYR A 73 5.18 1.72 -19.57
CA TYR A 73 3.83 2.26 -19.65
C TYR A 73 3.83 3.54 -20.49
N CYS A 74 2.84 3.69 -21.37
CA CYS A 74 2.62 4.95 -22.09
C CYS A 74 1.77 5.86 -21.20
N LEU A 75 2.32 7.00 -20.80
CA LEU A 75 1.55 8.10 -20.25
C LEU A 75 0.92 8.89 -21.39
N ASP A 76 -0.39 9.13 -21.33
CA ASP A 76 -1.07 10.02 -22.26
C ASP A 76 -0.85 11.47 -21.82
N ILE A 77 0.35 11.97 -22.10
CA ILE A 77 0.83 13.28 -21.67
C ILE A 77 -0.01 14.40 -22.30
N ASP A 78 -0.52 14.19 -23.52
CA ASP A 78 -1.34 15.18 -24.23
C ASP A 78 -2.64 15.47 -23.46
N LYS A 79 -3.26 14.43 -22.92
CA LYS A 79 -4.48 14.57 -22.11
C LYS A 79 -4.20 15.25 -20.77
N LEU A 80 -3.08 14.92 -20.13
CA LEU A 80 -2.64 15.60 -18.91
C LEU A 80 -2.36 17.09 -19.18
N ASP A 81 -1.75 17.41 -20.30
CA ASP A 81 -1.42 18.79 -20.68
C ASP A 81 -2.66 19.63 -21.01
N GLN A 82 -3.64 19.06 -21.70
CA GLN A 82 -4.92 19.72 -21.93
C GLN A 82 -5.64 20.01 -20.61
N PHE A 83 -5.62 19.05 -19.69
CA PHE A 83 -6.19 19.23 -18.36
C PHE A 83 -5.45 20.35 -17.60
N LEU A 84 -4.11 20.31 -17.51
CA LEU A 84 -3.31 21.32 -16.80
C LEU A 84 -3.48 22.73 -17.36
N LYS A 85 -3.70 22.89 -18.68
CA LYS A 85 -3.98 24.20 -19.29
C LYS A 85 -5.34 24.79 -18.93
N ASN A 86 -6.31 23.93 -18.62
CA ASN A 86 -7.71 24.30 -18.39
C ASN A 86 -8.09 24.37 -16.91
N ILE A 87 -7.16 24.05 -16.01
CA ILE A 87 -7.37 24.04 -14.56
C ILE A 87 -7.13 25.43 -13.97
N ASN A 88 -8.11 25.93 -13.22
CA ASN A 88 -7.95 27.06 -12.32
C ASN A 88 -7.73 26.55 -10.88
N ALA A 89 -7.09 27.39 -10.03
CA ALA A 89 -6.80 27.07 -8.63
C ALA A 89 -8.04 26.59 -7.84
N ASP A 90 -9.21 27.14 -8.13
CA ASP A 90 -10.48 26.77 -7.48
C ASP A 90 -10.95 25.34 -7.83
N VAL A 91 -10.60 24.83 -9.02
CA VAL A 91 -10.96 23.46 -9.46
C VAL A 91 -10.05 22.42 -8.79
N LEU A 92 -8.78 22.73 -8.58
CA LEU A 92 -7.85 21.88 -7.82
C LEU A 92 -8.28 21.73 -6.37
N ASN A 93 -8.64 22.86 -5.74
CA ASN A 93 -9.04 22.90 -4.34
C ASN A 93 -10.38 22.17 -4.10
N SER A 94 -11.34 22.27 -5.02
CA SER A 94 -12.68 21.70 -4.85
C SER A 94 -12.82 20.22 -5.22
N LYS A 95 -12.18 19.74 -6.29
CA LYS A 95 -12.36 18.35 -6.78
C LYS A 95 -11.37 17.36 -6.22
N PHE A 96 -10.13 17.77 -6.00
CA PHE A 96 -9.05 16.86 -5.60
C PHE A 96 -8.68 17.02 -4.12
N ASN A 97 -9.39 17.91 -3.41
CA ASN A 97 -9.13 18.22 -2.00
C ASN A 97 -7.63 18.50 -1.76
N VAL A 98 -6.97 19.14 -2.74
CA VAL A 98 -5.57 19.59 -2.68
C VAL A 98 -5.52 20.84 -1.82
N ASN A 99 -6.04 20.75 -0.60
CA ASN A 99 -5.70 21.74 0.40
C ASN A 99 -4.20 21.56 0.66
N ILE A 100 -3.43 22.55 0.21
CA ILE A 100 -2.09 22.88 0.74
C ILE A 100 -0.96 22.02 0.17
N ASN A 101 -0.65 22.17 -1.12
CA ASN A 101 0.76 22.02 -1.52
C ASN A 101 1.19 23.19 -2.43
N PRO A 102 1.82 24.27 -1.89
CA PRO A 102 2.32 25.38 -2.71
C PRO A 102 3.30 24.91 -3.79
N LEU A 103 3.92 23.74 -3.56
CA LEU A 103 4.77 23.03 -4.51
C LEU A 103 4.13 22.82 -5.88
N ILE A 104 2.80 22.66 -5.99
CA ILE A 104 2.20 22.38 -7.31
C ILE A 104 2.33 23.57 -8.26
N PHE A 105 2.24 24.79 -7.75
CA PHE A 105 2.39 26.01 -8.56
C PHE A 105 3.84 26.25 -8.96
N ASP A 106 4.78 25.92 -8.05
CA ASP A 106 6.21 25.95 -8.35
C ASP A 106 6.56 24.95 -9.45
N LEU A 107 6.03 23.72 -9.36
CA LEU A 107 6.22 22.67 -10.36
C LEU A 107 5.59 23.04 -11.71
N LEU A 108 4.43 23.69 -11.74
CA LEU A 108 3.83 24.18 -12.99
C LEU A 108 4.67 25.30 -13.62
N THR A 109 5.26 26.17 -12.80
CA THR A 109 6.15 27.23 -13.28
C THR A 109 7.44 26.65 -13.85
N GLU A 110 8.02 25.65 -13.18
CA GLU A 110 9.19 24.90 -13.63
C GLU A 110 8.89 24.16 -14.94
N LYS A 111 7.74 23.49 -15.02
CA LYS A 111 7.25 22.82 -16.24
C LYS A 111 7.23 23.78 -17.43
N ASN A 112 6.61 24.96 -17.28
CA ASN A 112 6.51 25.96 -18.35
C ASN A 112 7.89 26.45 -18.81
N LYS A 113 8.82 26.70 -17.86
CA LYS A 113 10.20 27.10 -18.18
C LYS A 113 10.94 26.02 -18.97
N LEU A 114 10.80 24.76 -18.57
CA LEU A 114 11.41 23.63 -19.28
C LEU A 114 10.81 23.44 -20.68
N GLU A 115 9.50 23.60 -20.85
CA GLU A 115 8.86 23.57 -22.17
C GLU A 115 9.37 24.69 -23.08
N ASP A 116 9.54 25.90 -22.56
CA ASP A 116 10.05 27.03 -23.35
C ASP A 116 11.54 26.85 -23.70
N THR A 117 12.34 26.30 -22.78
CA THR A 117 13.74 25.95 -23.03
C THR A 117 13.85 24.88 -24.12
N LEU A 118 13.00 23.85 -24.08
CA LEU A 118 12.95 22.81 -25.10
C LEU A 118 12.55 23.37 -26.47
N LYS A 119 11.56 24.28 -26.54
CA LYS A 119 11.20 24.95 -27.80
C LYS A 119 12.36 25.79 -28.36
N GLN A 120 13.09 26.49 -27.50
CA GLN A 120 14.27 27.27 -27.91
C GLN A 120 15.35 26.34 -28.49
N LEU A 121 15.69 25.25 -27.81
CA LEU A 121 16.67 24.26 -28.29
C LEU A 121 16.22 23.58 -29.59
N GLU A 122 14.94 23.26 -29.74
CA GLU A 122 14.40 22.70 -30.99
C GLU A 122 14.49 23.71 -32.14
N SER A 123 14.22 25.00 -31.90
CA SER A 123 14.40 26.05 -32.92
C SER A 123 15.87 26.29 -33.30
N MET A 124 16.80 26.17 -32.35
CA MET A 124 18.26 26.25 -32.59
C MET A 124 18.74 25.05 -33.43
N LYS A 125 18.19 23.86 -33.18
CA LYS A 125 18.47 22.68 -33.98
C LYS A 125 18.00 22.82 -35.43
N GLU A 126 16.83 23.40 -35.66
CA GLU A 126 16.25 23.61 -37.00
C GLU A 126 16.98 24.69 -37.82
N SER A 127 17.63 25.64 -37.16
CA SER A 127 18.37 26.74 -37.80
C SER A 127 19.87 26.45 -38.02
N GLY A 128 20.41 25.36 -37.45
CA GLY A 128 21.80 24.96 -37.59
C GLY A 128 22.16 24.41 -38.98
N GLY A 129 23.29 24.86 -39.53
CA GLY A 129 23.83 24.36 -40.80
C GLY A 129 24.46 22.97 -40.68
N LYS A 130 24.57 22.23 -41.80
CA LYS A 130 25.19 20.88 -41.84
C LYS A 130 26.67 20.85 -41.43
N ASP A 131 27.33 22.00 -41.34
CA ASP A 131 28.76 22.15 -41.05
C ASP A 131 29.07 22.27 -39.54
N GLU A 132 28.05 22.32 -38.68
CA GLU A 132 28.18 22.50 -37.21
C GLU A 132 27.82 21.23 -36.43
N LYS A 133 28.37 20.09 -36.87
CA LYS A 133 28.01 18.77 -36.34
C LYS A 133 28.24 18.62 -34.82
N GLU A 134 29.35 19.15 -34.31
CA GLU A 134 29.66 19.11 -32.87
C GLU A 134 28.66 19.93 -32.03
N MET A 135 28.14 21.04 -32.57
CA MET A 135 27.14 21.87 -31.90
C MET A 135 25.76 21.20 -31.91
N LEU A 136 25.39 20.53 -33.01
CA LEU A 136 24.15 19.76 -33.10
C LEU A 136 24.14 18.57 -32.15
N ASP A 137 25.27 17.87 -32.00
CA ASP A 137 25.41 16.74 -31.07
C ASP A 137 25.22 17.20 -29.61
N LEU A 138 25.79 18.36 -29.23
CA LEU A 138 25.58 18.97 -27.91
C LEU A 138 24.11 19.34 -27.67
N ILE A 139 23.44 19.93 -28.66
CA ILE A 139 22.02 20.29 -28.56
C ILE A 139 21.15 19.02 -28.40
N GLU A 140 21.50 17.90 -29.06
CA GLU A 140 20.77 16.64 -28.88
C GLU A 140 20.92 16.04 -27.48
N GLU A 141 22.11 16.14 -26.89
CA GLU A 141 22.35 15.72 -25.51
C GLU A 141 21.55 16.57 -24.52
N ASP A 142 21.56 17.90 -24.68
CA ASP A 142 20.79 18.83 -23.87
C ASP A 142 19.28 18.58 -24.00
N LEU A 143 18.77 18.40 -25.23
CA LEU A 143 17.37 18.04 -25.46
C LEU A 143 16.97 16.75 -24.73
N LYS A 144 17.86 15.75 -24.71
CA LYS A 144 17.62 14.49 -24.01
C LYS A 144 17.61 14.70 -22.49
N GLN A 145 18.51 15.52 -21.96
CA GLN A 145 18.54 15.86 -20.54
C GLN A 145 17.28 16.61 -20.11
N TYR A 146 16.94 17.72 -20.78
CA TYR A 146 15.76 18.50 -20.43
C TYR A 146 14.45 17.74 -20.63
N LYS A 147 14.37 16.81 -21.60
CA LYS A 147 13.22 15.89 -21.72
C LYS A 147 13.12 14.96 -20.51
N ASN A 148 14.24 14.49 -19.96
CA ASN A 148 14.23 13.67 -18.74
C ASN A 148 13.83 14.49 -17.50
N GLU A 149 14.31 15.73 -17.37
CA GLU A 149 13.93 16.64 -16.29
C GLU A 149 12.43 16.97 -16.35
N LEU A 150 11.92 17.32 -17.54
CA LEU A 150 10.48 17.54 -17.75
C LEU A 150 9.65 16.31 -17.36
N ASN A 151 10.12 15.11 -17.69
CA ASN A 151 9.45 13.86 -17.28
C ASN A 151 9.45 13.65 -15.75
N GLN A 152 10.46 14.14 -15.03
CA GLN A 152 10.49 14.08 -13.57
C GLN A 152 9.48 15.07 -12.97
N VAL A 153 9.43 16.29 -13.50
CA VAL A 153 8.45 17.32 -13.08
C VAL A 153 7.02 16.82 -13.30
N TYR A 154 6.72 16.19 -14.45
CA TYR A 154 5.40 15.59 -14.69
C TYR A 154 5.02 14.53 -13.65
N LYS A 155 5.97 13.69 -13.22
CA LYS A 155 5.72 12.69 -12.16
C LYS A 155 5.37 13.35 -10.84
N GLN A 156 6.14 14.37 -10.44
CA GLN A 156 5.89 15.11 -9.21
C GLN A 156 4.54 15.83 -9.21
N ILE A 157 4.13 16.38 -10.37
CA ILE A 157 2.81 16.97 -10.55
C ILE A 157 1.72 15.90 -10.38
N LEU A 158 1.88 14.74 -11.02
CA LEU A 158 0.91 13.64 -10.91
C LEU A 158 0.80 13.13 -9.47
N ASP A 159 1.91 13.00 -8.75
CA ASP A 159 1.93 12.59 -7.35
C ASP A 159 1.18 13.58 -6.45
N CYS A 160 1.27 14.88 -6.75
CA CYS A 160 0.51 15.91 -6.02
C CYS A 160 -0.98 15.94 -6.37
N LEU A 161 -1.34 15.62 -7.62
CA LEU A 161 -2.73 15.63 -8.09
C LEU A 161 -3.50 14.37 -7.69
N MET A 162 -2.80 13.26 -7.45
CA MET A 162 -3.44 12.01 -7.10
C MET A 162 -4.04 12.09 -5.68
N PRO A 163 -5.35 11.79 -5.53
CA PRO A 163 -5.95 11.71 -4.21
C PRO A 163 -5.32 10.56 -3.43
N LYS A 164 -4.83 10.84 -2.22
CA LYS A 164 -4.38 9.81 -1.28
C LYS A 164 -5.54 8.88 -0.92
N GLU A 165 -5.28 7.58 -0.84
CA GLU A 165 -6.28 6.65 -0.30
C GLU A 165 -6.34 6.79 1.22
N ASN A 166 -7.55 6.79 1.80
CA ASN A 166 -7.79 6.96 3.24
C ASN A 166 -7.05 5.94 4.14
N PHE A 167 -6.51 4.85 3.57
CA PHE A 167 -5.84 3.77 4.28
C PHE A 167 -4.35 3.65 3.96
N GLU A 168 -3.79 4.53 3.13
CA GLU A 168 -2.35 4.51 2.79
C GLU A 168 -1.47 4.71 4.02
N ASP A 169 -1.91 5.54 4.96
CA ASP A 169 -1.17 5.85 6.18
C ASP A 169 -1.53 4.91 7.35
N CYS A 170 -2.21 3.80 7.08
CA CYS A 170 -2.63 2.86 8.13
C CYS A 170 -1.45 1.99 8.60
N ASN A 171 -1.08 2.18 9.87
CA ASN A 171 0.04 1.47 10.50
C ASN A 171 -0.37 0.11 11.08
N ASP A 172 -1.63 -0.02 11.49
CA ASP A 172 -2.13 -1.22 12.15
C ASP A 172 -3.02 -2.01 11.20
N ILE A 173 -2.71 -3.29 11.05
CA ILE A 173 -3.42 -4.19 10.15
C ILE A 173 -3.70 -5.54 10.80
N VAL A 174 -4.71 -6.21 10.28
CA VAL A 174 -5.02 -7.60 10.54
C VAL A 174 -4.73 -8.40 9.27
N MET A 175 -3.84 -9.37 9.37
CA MET A 175 -3.53 -10.32 8.29
C MET A 175 -4.09 -11.69 8.64
N GLU A 176 -5.00 -12.18 7.81
CA GLU A 176 -5.65 -13.48 7.96
C GLU A 176 -5.15 -14.44 6.89
N ILE A 177 -4.76 -15.65 7.28
CA ILE A 177 -4.25 -16.70 6.39
C ILE A 177 -5.16 -17.92 6.56
N SER A 178 -5.78 -18.34 5.46
CA SER A 178 -6.73 -19.46 5.46
C SER A 178 -6.45 -20.42 4.31
N PRO A 179 -6.43 -21.75 4.55
CA PRO A 179 -6.24 -22.74 3.50
C PRO A 179 -7.45 -22.78 2.56
N GLY A 180 -7.17 -22.95 1.27
CA GLY A 180 -8.17 -23.11 0.22
C GLY A 180 -8.28 -24.56 -0.25
N VAL A 181 -8.21 -24.77 -1.56
CA VAL A 181 -8.27 -26.09 -2.18
C VAL A 181 -6.96 -26.83 -1.92
N GLY A 182 -7.01 -28.06 -1.38
CA GLY A 182 -5.81 -28.88 -1.17
C GLY A 182 -5.78 -29.66 0.15
N GLY A 183 -6.76 -29.46 1.02
CA GLY A 183 -6.88 -30.23 2.27
C GLY A 183 -5.68 -30.02 3.18
N SER A 184 -5.08 -31.12 3.67
CA SER A 184 -3.90 -31.07 4.56
C SER A 184 -2.71 -30.35 3.95
N GLU A 185 -2.50 -30.45 2.63
CA GLU A 185 -1.41 -29.78 1.95
C GLU A 185 -1.60 -28.25 1.92
N ALA A 186 -2.84 -27.79 1.77
CA ALA A 186 -3.14 -26.36 1.86
C ALA A 186 -2.89 -25.83 3.28
N MET A 187 -3.17 -26.63 4.31
CA MET A 187 -2.88 -26.27 5.71
C MET A 187 -1.37 -26.18 5.98
N LEU A 188 -0.58 -27.13 5.46
CA LEU A 188 0.89 -27.07 5.56
C LEU A 188 1.45 -25.82 4.87
N PHE A 189 0.96 -25.54 3.65
CA PHE A 189 1.38 -24.33 2.93
C PHE A 189 0.92 -23.04 3.61
N ALA A 190 -0.24 -23.04 4.28
CA ALA A 190 -0.69 -21.90 5.08
C ALA A 190 0.27 -21.63 6.25
N SER A 191 0.79 -22.67 6.90
CA SER A 191 1.84 -22.54 7.93
C SER A 191 3.11 -21.92 7.35
N GLU A 192 3.57 -22.38 6.18
CA GLU A 192 4.77 -21.83 5.54
C GLU A 192 4.60 -20.35 5.16
N LEU A 193 3.41 -19.94 4.71
CA LEU A 193 3.14 -18.52 4.45
C LEU A 193 3.07 -17.70 5.73
N ARG A 194 2.48 -18.23 6.81
CA ARG A 194 2.53 -17.59 8.13
C ARG A 194 3.97 -17.34 8.56
N ASP A 195 4.83 -18.36 8.46
CA ASP A 195 6.23 -18.27 8.88
C ASP A 195 7.01 -17.29 7.99
N MET A 196 6.75 -17.29 6.68
CA MET A 196 7.29 -16.30 5.74
C MET A 196 6.91 -14.87 6.12
N TYR A 197 5.63 -14.62 6.45
CA TYR A 197 5.20 -13.28 6.84
C TYR A 197 5.76 -12.89 8.21
N CYS A 198 5.81 -13.80 9.18
CA CYS A 198 6.46 -13.52 10.47
C CYS A 198 7.93 -13.12 10.27
N GLY A 199 8.68 -13.87 9.46
CA GLY A 199 10.06 -13.53 9.10
C GLY A 199 10.20 -12.18 8.40
N PHE A 200 9.23 -11.79 7.57
CA PHE A 200 9.18 -10.47 6.95
C PHE A 200 8.93 -9.33 7.93
N LEU A 201 8.03 -9.55 8.88
CA LEU A 201 7.75 -8.58 9.92
C LEU A 201 8.98 -8.39 10.83
N ASP A 202 9.69 -9.48 11.16
CA ASP A 202 10.97 -9.43 11.88
C ASP A 202 12.06 -8.70 11.08
N TYR A 203 12.18 -8.98 9.77
CA TYR A 203 13.12 -8.28 8.88
C TYR A 203 12.86 -6.76 8.83
N LYS A 204 11.59 -6.35 8.81
CA LYS A 204 11.17 -4.94 8.86
C LYS A 204 11.28 -4.30 10.25
N GLY A 205 11.49 -5.10 11.30
CA GLY A 205 11.47 -4.64 12.68
C GLY A 205 10.07 -4.18 13.13
N TRP A 206 9.01 -4.75 12.54
CA TRP A 206 7.63 -4.44 12.89
C TRP A 206 7.15 -5.31 14.03
N GLN A 207 6.25 -4.75 14.86
CA GLN A 207 5.65 -5.51 15.95
C GLN A 207 4.48 -6.31 15.41
N TYR A 208 4.36 -7.57 15.84
CA TYR A 208 3.20 -8.38 15.52
C TYR A 208 2.81 -9.29 16.68
N PHE A 209 1.54 -9.68 16.65
CA PHE A 209 0.94 -10.60 17.62
C PHE A 209 0.08 -11.62 16.87
N ILE A 210 0.28 -12.91 17.17
CA ILE A 210 -0.54 -13.98 16.63
C ILE A 210 -1.81 -14.06 17.47
N ALA A 211 -2.90 -13.49 16.96
CA ALA A 211 -4.18 -13.44 17.66
C ALA A 211 -4.91 -14.79 17.65
N GLU A 212 -4.88 -15.47 16.51
CA GLU A 212 -5.46 -16.81 16.34
C GLU A 212 -4.48 -17.69 15.55
N ASN A 213 -4.33 -18.94 15.96
CA ASN A 213 -3.49 -19.92 15.28
C ASN A 213 -4.08 -21.32 15.51
N ASP A 214 -5.01 -21.70 14.64
CA ASP A 214 -5.65 -23.00 14.68
C ASP A 214 -4.78 -24.02 13.95
N GLU A 215 -4.13 -24.89 14.71
CA GLU A 215 -3.26 -25.93 14.15
C GLU A 215 -4.03 -27.21 13.80
N SER A 216 -3.49 -27.94 12.84
CA SER A 216 -3.94 -29.27 12.43
C SER A 216 -3.00 -30.34 12.99
N ASP A 217 -3.49 -31.57 13.11
CA ASP A 217 -2.75 -32.70 13.68
C ASP A 217 -1.44 -33.03 12.92
N LEU A 218 -1.32 -32.57 11.67
CA LEU A 218 -0.16 -32.77 10.82
C LEU A 218 0.82 -31.58 10.82
N GLY A 219 0.62 -30.59 11.70
CA GLY A 219 1.47 -29.40 11.81
C GLY A 219 1.19 -28.29 10.79
N GLY A 220 0.09 -28.39 10.04
CA GLY A 220 -0.41 -27.29 9.19
C GLY A 220 -1.37 -26.37 9.94
N VAL A 221 -1.74 -25.25 9.34
CA VAL A 221 -2.64 -24.24 9.92
C VAL A 221 -4.01 -24.27 9.22
N ARG A 222 -5.09 -24.34 10.01
CA ARG A 222 -6.49 -24.24 9.57
C ARG A 222 -6.97 -22.79 9.47
N HIS A 223 -6.48 -21.93 10.36
CA HIS A 223 -6.70 -20.48 10.31
C HIS A 223 -5.60 -19.79 11.12
N CYS A 224 -5.09 -18.66 10.62
CA CYS A 224 -4.19 -17.79 11.37
C CYS A 224 -4.64 -16.35 11.21
N SER A 225 -4.58 -15.59 12.31
CA SER A 225 -4.78 -14.15 12.33
C SER A 225 -3.61 -13.47 13.03
N LEU A 226 -2.97 -12.54 12.32
CA LEU A 226 -1.84 -11.75 12.77
C LEU A 226 -2.29 -10.30 12.93
N LEU A 227 -2.08 -9.71 14.10
CA LEU A 227 -2.14 -8.27 14.31
C LEU A 227 -0.75 -7.71 14.07
N VAL A 228 -0.62 -6.73 13.19
CA VAL A 228 0.66 -6.15 12.80
C VAL A 228 0.62 -4.65 12.98
N SER A 229 1.64 -4.11 13.63
CA SER A 229 1.85 -2.69 13.84
C SER A 229 3.20 -2.27 13.28
N GLY A 230 3.17 -1.46 12.23
CA GLY A 230 4.38 -0.95 11.57
C GLY A 230 4.09 0.26 10.69
N PRO A 231 5.10 1.10 10.39
CA PRO A 231 4.93 2.25 9.52
C PRO A 231 4.40 1.86 8.15
N GLU A 232 3.24 2.42 7.77
CA GLU A 232 2.56 2.17 6.49
C GLU A 232 2.33 0.66 6.21
N ALA A 233 2.07 -0.14 7.26
CA ALA A 233 1.96 -1.59 7.12
C ALA A 233 0.93 -2.02 6.08
N TYR A 234 -0.21 -1.32 6.03
CA TYR A 234 -1.25 -1.60 5.04
C TYR A 234 -0.77 -1.32 3.61
N ASN A 235 -0.07 -0.20 3.39
CA ASN A 235 0.42 0.19 2.07
C ASN A 235 1.37 -0.86 1.47
N VAL A 236 2.20 -1.46 2.32
CA VAL A 236 3.15 -2.51 1.93
C VAL A 236 2.45 -3.85 1.74
N LEU A 237 1.65 -4.30 2.71
CA LEU A 237 1.13 -5.67 2.74
C LEU A 237 -0.20 -5.86 2.01
N GLN A 238 -0.92 -4.79 1.63
CA GLN A 238 -2.15 -4.90 0.81
C GLN A 238 -1.95 -5.70 -0.49
N HIS A 239 -0.71 -5.76 -0.99
CA HIS A 239 -0.35 -6.49 -2.19
C HIS A 239 -0.30 -8.01 -1.99
N GLU A 240 -0.28 -8.48 -0.76
CA GLU A 240 -0.35 -9.89 -0.41
C GLU A 240 -1.80 -10.39 -0.31
N ALA A 241 -2.78 -9.48 -0.31
CA ALA A 241 -4.18 -9.89 -0.31
C ALA A 241 -4.56 -10.61 -1.62
N GLY A 242 -5.04 -11.86 -1.49
CA GLY A 242 -5.46 -12.69 -2.61
C GLY A 242 -5.17 -14.17 -2.43
N VAL A 243 -5.25 -14.92 -3.54
CA VAL A 243 -5.02 -16.38 -3.55
C VAL A 243 -3.58 -16.70 -3.94
N HIS A 244 -2.88 -17.41 -3.06
CA HIS A 244 -1.54 -17.94 -3.25
C HIS A 244 -1.63 -19.42 -3.65
N ARG A 245 -1.01 -19.80 -4.77
CA ARG A 245 -1.05 -21.16 -5.29
C ARG A 245 0.29 -21.86 -5.13
N VAL A 246 0.31 -23.05 -4.57
CA VAL A 246 1.51 -23.90 -4.48
C VAL A 246 1.42 -25.09 -5.43
N GLN A 247 2.54 -25.45 -6.05
CA GLN A 247 2.70 -26.63 -6.89
C GLN A 247 3.93 -27.42 -6.42
N ARG A 248 3.70 -28.53 -5.73
CA ARG A 248 4.75 -29.44 -5.24
C ARG A 248 4.23 -30.85 -5.01
N VAL A 249 5.13 -31.78 -4.72
CA VAL A 249 4.76 -33.11 -4.22
C VAL A 249 4.45 -32.97 -2.73
N PRO A 250 3.20 -33.19 -2.29
CA PRO A 250 2.84 -33.08 -0.87
C PRO A 250 3.61 -34.07 0.00
N VAL A 251 3.82 -33.72 1.26
CA VAL A 251 4.41 -34.64 2.25
C VAL A 251 3.51 -35.86 2.48
N THR A 252 2.20 -35.69 2.31
CA THR A 252 1.21 -36.76 2.47
C THR A 252 1.09 -37.68 1.25
N GLU A 253 1.76 -37.38 0.14
CA GLU A 253 1.62 -38.09 -1.14
C GLU A 253 2.74 -39.13 -1.33
N ARG A 254 2.37 -40.41 -1.49
CA ARG A 254 3.33 -41.51 -1.67
C ARG A 254 3.80 -41.69 -3.11
N GLY A 255 3.00 -41.26 -4.10
CA GLY A 255 3.24 -41.52 -5.52
C GLY A 255 4.14 -40.52 -6.24
N GLY A 256 4.69 -39.51 -5.55
CA GLY A 256 5.54 -38.50 -6.18
C GLY A 256 4.81 -37.56 -7.15
N ARG A 257 3.46 -37.55 -7.13
CA ARG A 257 2.65 -36.70 -8.01
C ARG A 257 2.66 -35.25 -7.51
N VAL A 258 2.84 -34.31 -8.44
CA VAL A 258 2.72 -32.88 -8.12
C VAL A 258 1.24 -32.54 -7.96
N HIS A 259 0.89 -32.01 -6.78
CA HIS A 259 -0.43 -31.48 -6.48
C HIS A 259 -0.43 -29.95 -6.59
N THR A 260 -1.62 -29.39 -6.76
CA THR A 260 -1.82 -27.94 -6.79
C THR A 260 -2.82 -27.57 -5.70
N SER A 261 -2.33 -26.80 -4.72
CA SER A 261 -3.10 -26.32 -3.57
C SER A 261 -3.15 -24.80 -3.54
N THR A 262 -4.11 -24.23 -2.82
CA THR A 262 -4.29 -22.79 -2.67
C THR A 262 -4.41 -22.39 -1.19
N VAL A 263 -3.98 -21.18 -0.88
CA VAL A 263 -4.15 -20.49 0.41
C VAL A 263 -4.63 -19.07 0.09
N SER A 264 -5.62 -18.58 0.82
CA SER A 264 -6.06 -17.19 0.73
C SER A 264 -5.44 -16.37 1.85
N VAL A 265 -4.94 -15.20 1.50
CA VAL A 265 -4.44 -14.19 2.45
C VAL A 265 -5.35 -12.98 2.34
N ALA A 266 -5.83 -12.48 3.46
CA ALA A 266 -6.55 -11.21 3.55
C ALA A 266 -5.75 -10.23 4.41
N VAL A 267 -5.69 -8.98 3.98
CA VAL A 267 -4.99 -7.90 4.68
C VAL A 267 -5.99 -6.76 4.84
N LEU A 268 -6.35 -6.48 6.08
CA LEU A 268 -7.39 -5.53 6.45
C LEU A 268 -6.79 -4.46 7.37
N PRO A 269 -7.12 -3.17 7.18
CA PRO A 269 -6.72 -2.15 8.14
C PRO A 269 -7.46 -2.40 9.46
N GLN A 270 -6.78 -2.20 10.59
CA GLN A 270 -7.43 -2.29 11.89
C GLN A 270 -8.48 -1.17 12.02
N PRO A 271 -9.75 -1.48 12.35
CA PRO A 271 -10.76 -0.46 12.52
C PRO A 271 -10.46 0.40 13.75
N SER A 272 -10.77 1.69 13.66
CA SER A 272 -10.75 2.60 14.80
C SER A 272 -11.92 2.32 15.75
N ASP A 273 -11.72 2.61 17.04
CA ASP A 273 -12.80 2.50 18.03
C ASP A 273 -13.99 3.40 17.67
N ILE A 274 -15.20 2.88 17.89
CA ILE A 274 -16.45 3.60 17.62
C ILE A 274 -16.82 4.43 18.84
N GLU A 275 -16.56 5.74 18.78
CA GLU A 275 -17.00 6.69 19.79
C GLU A 275 -18.31 7.38 19.38
N VAL A 276 -19.42 6.99 20.02
CA VAL A 276 -20.72 7.65 19.80
C VAL A 276 -20.83 8.89 20.68
N ASN A 277 -20.55 10.07 20.10
CA ASN A 277 -20.74 11.36 20.76
C ASN A 277 -22.09 11.98 20.37
N LEU A 278 -23.01 12.05 21.33
CA LEU A 278 -24.35 12.63 21.15
C LEU A 278 -24.35 14.12 21.49
N LYS A 279 -24.50 14.98 20.46
CA LYS A 279 -24.70 16.42 20.66
C LYS A 279 -26.18 16.71 20.92
N GLU A 280 -26.46 17.58 21.89
CA GLU A 280 -27.85 17.96 22.20
C GLU A 280 -28.58 18.66 21.04
N THR A 281 -27.84 19.33 20.16
CA THR A 281 -28.36 19.99 18.94
C THR A 281 -29.01 19.01 17.97
N ASP A 282 -28.60 17.75 18.00
CA ASP A 282 -28.98 16.73 17.02
C ASP A 282 -30.15 15.87 17.55
N LEU A 283 -30.69 16.23 18.72
CA LEU A 283 -31.71 15.48 19.43
C LEU A 283 -33.01 16.26 19.53
N LYS A 284 -34.09 15.68 19.01
CA LYS A 284 -35.45 16.14 19.26
C LYS A 284 -36.05 15.36 20.41
N ILE A 285 -36.29 16.03 21.53
CA ILE A 285 -36.84 15.43 22.75
C ILE A 285 -38.32 15.84 22.89
N GLU A 286 -39.20 14.85 22.86
CA GLU A 286 -40.64 15.00 23.02
C GLU A 286 -41.08 14.33 24.32
N THR A 287 -42.03 14.94 25.02
CA THR A 287 -42.62 14.38 26.24
C THR A 287 -44.06 13.98 25.95
N LYS A 288 -44.49 12.85 26.49
CA LYS A 288 -45.83 12.28 26.27
C LYS A 288 -46.38 11.69 27.57
N ARG A 289 -47.70 11.50 27.61
CA ARG A 289 -48.34 10.70 28.67
C ARG A 289 -47.91 9.24 28.54
N ALA A 290 -47.60 8.62 29.68
CA ALA A 290 -47.24 7.20 29.70
C ALA A 290 -48.48 6.33 29.39
N SER A 291 -48.27 5.22 28.70
CA SER A 291 -49.33 4.24 28.42
C SER A 291 -49.25 3.03 29.36
N GLY A 292 -50.40 2.55 29.87
CA GLY A 292 -50.47 1.33 30.67
C GLY A 292 -51.45 1.39 31.85
N ALA A 293 -51.48 0.31 32.64
CA ALA A 293 -52.30 0.22 33.85
C ALA A 293 -51.79 1.22 34.90
N GLY A 294 -52.53 2.31 35.09
CA GLY A 294 -52.18 3.39 35.99
C GLY A 294 -53.39 4.16 36.50
N GLY A 295 -53.29 4.74 37.68
CA GLY A 295 -54.32 5.61 38.25
C GLY A 295 -54.30 7.03 37.66
N GLN A 296 -54.95 7.99 38.34
CA GLN A 296 -55.01 9.40 37.92
C GLN A 296 -53.66 10.01 37.54
N HIS A 297 -52.57 9.63 38.22
CA HIS A 297 -51.23 10.14 37.95
C HIS A 297 -50.73 9.81 36.54
N VAL A 298 -51.09 8.65 35.97
CA VAL A 298 -50.70 8.26 34.61
C VAL A 298 -51.48 9.05 33.55
N ASN A 299 -52.73 9.41 33.86
CA ASN A 299 -53.59 10.18 32.94
C ASN A 299 -53.26 11.67 32.90
N THR A 300 -52.58 12.20 33.92
CA THR A 300 -52.33 13.65 34.10
C THR A 300 -50.87 14.04 33.94
N THR A 301 -49.92 13.15 34.21
CA THR A 301 -48.48 13.48 34.26
C THR A 301 -47.73 13.02 33.00
N ASP A 302 -47.05 13.96 32.32
CA ASP A 302 -46.22 13.70 31.13
C ASP A 302 -44.85 13.13 31.51
N SER A 303 -44.85 11.86 31.91
CA SER A 303 -43.65 11.16 32.40
C SER A 303 -42.86 10.42 31.32
N ALA A 304 -43.47 10.09 30.18
CA ALA A 304 -42.81 9.32 29.12
C ALA A 304 -42.03 10.24 28.18
N VAL A 305 -40.83 9.80 27.78
CA VAL A 305 -39.91 10.59 26.94
C VAL A 305 -39.64 9.84 25.64
N ARG A 306 -39.74 10.56 24.51
CA ARG A 306 -39.33 10.11 23.19
C ARG A 306 -38.18 10.98 22.71
N ILE A 307 -37.11 10.36 22.25
CA ILE A 307 -35.93 11.05 21.71
C ILE A 307 -35.73 10.57 20.28
N THR A 308 -35.60 11.52 19.36
CA THR A 308 -35.29 11.28 17.94
C THR A 308 -33.92 11.89 17.65
N HIS A 309 -32.99 11.06 17.17
CA HIS A 309 -31.71 11.55 16.66
C HIS A 309 -31.89 11.96 15.20
N ILE A 310 -31.89 13.27 14.95
CA ILE A 310 -32.20 13.89 13.65
C ILE A 310 -31.35 13.33 12.51
N PRO A 311 -30.00 13.24 12.60
CA PRO A 311 -29.18 12.81 11.47
C PRO A 311 -29.32 11.32 11.15
N THR A 312 -29.53 10.46 12.16
CA THR A 312 -29.68 9.00 11.93
C THR A 312 -31.12 8.54 11.70
N GLY A 313 -32.10 9.38 12.06
CA GLY A 313 -33.53 9.05 12.07
C GLY A 313 -33.95 8.06 13.16
N ILE A 314 -33.05 7.65 14.07
CA ILE A 314 -33.37 6.67 15.11
C ILE A 314 -34.24 7.29 16.19
N ILE A 315 -35.37 6.62 16.48
CA ILE A 315 -36.31 7.01 17.53
C ILE A 315 -36.23 6.00 18.67
N VAL A 316 -36.14 6.52 19.89
CA VAL A 316 -36.18 5.74 21.13
C VAL A 316 -37.19 6.35 22.07
N GLU A 317 -37.98 5.51 22.73
CA GLU A 317 -38.90 5.91 23.77
C GLU A 317 -38.69 5.15 25.07
N CYS A 318 -38.91 5.83 26.20
CA CYS A 318 -38.79 5.26 27.53
C CYS A 318 -39.91 5.78 28.44
N GLN A 319 -40.59 4.84 29.12
CA GLN A 319 -41.68 5.12 30.05
C GLN A 319 -41.66 4.18 31.28
N SER A 320 -40.52 3.55 31.55
CA SER A 320 -40.38 2.53 32.61
C SER A 320 -40.43 3.10 34.03
N CYS A 321 -40.01 4.35 34.22
CA CYS A 321 -40.00 5.02 35.52
C CYS A 321 -41.14 6.03 35.62
N ARG A 322 -41.53 6.38 36.86
CA ARG A 322 -42.50 7.46 37.12
C ARG A 322 -41.91 8.87 36.88
N SER A 323 -40.58 9.01 36.95
CA SER A 323 -39.86 10.27 36.77
C SER A 323 -39.46 10.49 35.32
N GLN A 324 -39.80 11.68 34.78
CA GLN A 324 -39.41 12.12 33.44
C GLN A 324 -37.89 12.17 33.26
N VAL A 325 -37.16 12.68 34.25
CA VAL A 325 -35.69 12.81 34.19
C VAL A 325 -35.04 11.43 34.07
N GLN A 326 -35.50 10.46 34.86
CA GLN A 326 -35.00 9.08 34.78
C GLN A 326 -35.31 8.45 33.42
N ASN A 327 -36.52 8.67 32.88
CA ASN A 327 -36.88 8.21 31.55
C ASN A 327 -36.04 8.88 30.45
N LYS A 328 -35.71 10.17 30.57
CA LYS A 328 -34.80 10.88 29.65
C LYS A 328 -33.40 10.27 29.67
N THR A 329 -32.81 10.08 30.85
CA THR A 329 -31.47 9.47 30.97
C THR A 329 -31.43 8.06 30.40
N MET A 330 -32.47 7.27 30.63
CA MET A 330 -32.55 5.90 30.13
C MET A 330 -32.82 5.84 28.61
N ALA A 331 -33.64 6.75 28.09
CA ALA A 331 -33.83 6.93 26.65
C ALA A 331 -32.53 7.35 25.95
N MET A 332 -31.74 8.25 26.56
CA MET A 332 -30.42 8.65 26.05
C MET A 332 -29.44 7.48 25.98
N LYS A 333 -29.34 6.67 27.05
CA LYS A 333 -28.49 5.47 27.06
C LYS A 333 -28.92 4.45 25.99
N ARG A 334 -30.23 4.23 25.84
CA ARG A 334 -30.78 3.36 24.80
C ARG A 334 -30.52 3.89 23.39
N LEU A 335 -30.60 5.21 23.20
CA LEU A 335 -30.29 5.85 21.92
C LEU A 335 -28.82 5.68 21.57
N GLN A 336 -27.93 5.94 22.51
CA GLN A 336 -26.49 5.73 22.33
C GLN A 336 -26.18 4.28 21.96
N ALA A 337 -26.78 3.31 22.68
CA ALA A 337 -26.61 1.89 22.37
C ALA A 337 -27.12 1.53 20.96
N LYS A 338 -28.27 2.05 20.53
CA LYS A 338 -28.79 1.79 19.18
C LYS A 338 -27.94 2.40 18.07
N ILE A 339 -27.39 3.60 18.28
CA ILE A 339 -26.50 4.24 17.30
C ILE A 339 -25.19 3.45 17.21
N TYR A 340 -24.61 3.09 18.35
CA TYR A 340 -23.42 2.25 18.42
C TYR A 340 -23.63 0.92 17.69
N GLU A 341 -24.74 0.22 17.95
CA GLU A 341 -25.07 -1.04 17.28
C GLU A 341 -25.20 -0.85 15.76
N LYS A 342 -25.82 0.23 15.30
CA LYS A 342 -25.95 0.54 13.86
C LYS A 342 -24.58 0.77 13.21
N GLU A 343 -23.73 1.56 13.85
CA GLU A 343 -22.38 1.87 13.35
C GLU A 343 -21.49 0.62 13.34
N LEU A 344 -21.52 -0.18 14.40
CA LEU A 344 -20.82 -1.45 14.49
C LEU A 344 -21.25 -2.42 13.39
N ASN A 345 -22.56 -2.59 13.19
CA ASN A 345 -23.09 -3.43 12.12
C ASN A 345 -22.68 -2.94 10.73
N GLN A 346 -22.61 -1.63 10.51
CA GLN A 346 -22.18 -1.05 9.25
C GLN A 346 -20.68 -1.31 9.00
N MET A 347 -19.83 -1.06 10.00
CA MET A 347 -18.40 -1.35 9.92
C MET A 347 -18.13 -2.84 9.67
N ASP A 348 -18.79 -3.73 10.42
CA ASP A 348 -18.70 -5.17 10.25
C ASP A 348 -19.09 -5.61 8.83
N SER A 349 -20.21 -5.08 8.32
CA SER A 349 -20.65 -5.34 6.96
C SER A 349 -19.58 -4.95 5.94
N ASP A 350 -18.97 -3.78 6.10
CA ASP A 350 -17.98 -3.27 5.15
C ASP A 350 -16.66 -4.04 5.22
N ILE A 351 -16.21 -4.41 6.42
CA ILE A 351 -15.05 -5.31 6.63
C ILE A 351 -15.32 -6.66 5.98
N ARG A 352 -16.50 -7.27 6.22
CA ARG A 352 -16.88 -8.56 5.62
C ARG A 352 -16.90 -8.50 4.09
N LYS A 353 -17.42 -7.40 3.51
CA LYS A 353 -17.39 -7.18 2.05
C LYS A 353 -15.95 -7.10 1.53
N LYS A 354 -15.10 -6.28 2.17
CA LYS A 354 -13.68 -6.14 1.79
C LYS A 354 -12.95 -7.48 1.86
N ARG A 355 -13.10 -8.21 2.97
CA ARG A 355 -12.54 -9.56 3.16
C ARG A 355 -12.99 -10.52 2.06
N LYS A 356 -14.29 -10.54 1.75
CA LYS A 356 -14.86 -11.41 0.71
C LYS A 356 -14.29 -11.11 -0.68
N ILE A 357 -14.04 -9.83 -1.00
CA ILE A 357 -13.43 -9.42 -2.28
C ILE A 357 -11.98 -9.90 -2.38
N GLN A 358 -11.21 -9.80 -1.29
CA GLN A 358 -9.81 -10.24 -1.27
C GLN A 358 -9.66 -11.77 -1.36
N ILE A 359 -10.45 -12.51 -0.58
CA ILE A 359 -10.40 -13.98 -0.54
C ILE A 359 -10.99 -14.61 -1.81
N GLY A 360 -12.04 -13.98 -2.37
CA GLY A 360 -12.79 -14.52 -3.50
C GLY A 360 -13.40 -15.88 -3.19
N THR A 361 -13.25 -16.83 -4.11
CA THR A 361 -13.67 -18.23 -3.93
C THR A 361 -12.53 -19.15 -3.48
N SER A 362 -11.33 -18.60 -3.26
CA SER A 362 -10.10 -19.38 -3.01
C SER A 362 -9.77 -20.39 -4.12
N ALA A 363 -10.36 -20.22 -5.31
CA ALA A 363 -10.21 -21.11 -6.44
C ALA A 363 -8.84 -20.93 -7.12
N ARG A 364 -8.40 -21.98 -7.82
CA ARG A 364 -7.11 -22.00 -8.53
C ARG A 364 -6.99 -20.95 -9.64
N SER A 365 -8.11 -20.44 -10.16
CA SER A 365 -8.17 -19.42 -11.21
C SER A 365 -7.83 -18.02 -10.70
N GLU A 366 -8.16 -17.71 -9.45
CA GLU A 366 -8.06 -16.37 -8.83
C GLU A 366 -6.67 -16.09 -8.23
N LYS A 367 -5.67 -16.91 -8.59
CA LYS A 367 -4.31 -16.81 -8.06
C LYS A 367 -3.65 -15.46 -8.41
N ILE A 368 -3.09 -14.82 -7.40
CA ILE A 368 -2.20 -13.66 -7.58
C ILE A 368 -0.74 -14.12 -7.74
N ARG A 369 -0.34 -15.20 -7.04
CA ARG A 369 1.02 -15.73 -7.08
C ARG A 369 1.04 -17.25 -7.18
N THR A 370 2.05 -17.80 -7.86
CA THR A 370 2.32 -19.24 -7.91
C THR A 370 3.72 -19.55 -7.40
N TYR A 371 3.80 -20.48 -6.45
CA TYR A 371 5.01 -21.06 -5.88
C TYR A 371 5.20 -22.45 -6.48
N ASN A 372 6.13 -22.58 -7.43
CA ASN A 372 6.44 -23.85 -8.09
C ASN A 372 7.75 -24.41 -7.54
N PHE A 373 7.66 -25.44 -6.71
CA PHE A 373 8.81 -26.06 -6.06
C PHE A 373 9.62 -26.95 -7.00
N ARG A 374 9.01 -27.48 -8.08
CA ARG A 374 9.73 -28.32 -9.05
C ARG A 374 10.73 -27.50 -9.86
N ASP A 375 10.32 -26.29 -10.24
CA ASP A 375 11.12 -25.37 -11.05
C ASP A 375 11.87 -24.34 -10.19
N ASP A 376 11.77 -24.42 -8.86
CA ASP A 376 12.26 -23.43 -7.89
C ASP A 376 11.95 -21.99 -8.33
N ARG A 377 10.68 -21.73 -8.62
CA ARG A 377 10.22 -20.48 -9.23
C ARG A 377 8.98 -19.94 -8.55
N ILE A 378 8.98 -18.64 -8.34
CA ILE A 378 7.83 -17.86 -7.87
C ILE A 378 7.42 -16.90 -8.98
N SER A 379 6.14 -16.92 -9.33
CA SER A 379 5.58 -16.07 -10.38
C SER A 379 4.41 -15.26 -9.82
N ASP A 380 4.55 -13.94 -9.79
CA ASP A 380 3.44 -13.03 -9.52
C ASP A 380 2.76 -12.66 -10.84
N HIS A 381 1.48 -13.00 -10.98
CA HIS A 381 0.75 -12.89 -12.25
C HIS A 381 0.37 -11.44 -12.59
N ARG A 382 0.60 -10.49 -11.67
CA ARG A 382 0.31 -9.06 -11.88
C ARG A 382 1.44 -8.34 -12.60
N ILE A 383 2.69 -8.63 -12.23
CA ILE A 383 3.89 -7.95 -12.75
C ILE A 383 4.71 -8.79 -13.75
N THR A 384 4.24 -9.99 -14.10
CA THR A 384 4.91 -10.91 -15.05
C THR A 384 6.40 -11.17 -14.71
N THR A 385 6.78 -11.01 -13.45
CA THR A 385 8.15 -11.18 -12.97
C THR A 385 8.30 -12.55 -12.31
N ASN A 386 9.41 -13.21 -12.61
CA ASN A 386 9.73 -14.53 -12.06
C ASN A 386 10.92 -14.40 -11.11
N LEU A 387 10.74 -14.88 -9.88
CA LEU A 387 11.78 -14.99 -8.87
C LEU A 387 12.20 -16.45 -8.72
N HIS A 388 13.40 -16.67 -8.22
CA HIS A 388 14.00 -17.98 -7.96
C HIS A 388 14.43 -18.09 -6.50
N ASN A 389 14.92 -19.26 -6.08
CA ASN A 389 15.33 -19.55 -4.70
C ASN A 389 14.16 -19.45 -3.72
N LEU A 390 13.18 -20.33 -3.94
CA LEU A 390 11.90 -20.33 -3.22
C LEU A 390 12.09 -20.51 -1.71
N ARG A 391 13.07 -21.32 -1.30
CA ARG A 391 13.39 -21.54 0.13
C ARG A 391 13.79 -20.27 0.86
N GLU A 392 14.59 -19.42 0.22
CA GLU A 392 15.02 -18.15 0.81
C GLU A 392 13.90 -17.11 0.77
N PHE A 393 13.15 -17.08 -0.32
CA PHE A 393 11.97 -16.22 -0.41
C PHE A 393 10.95 -16.51 0.71
N LEU A 394 10.73 -17.79 1.02
CA LEU A 394 9.85 -18.22 2.12
C LEU A 394 10.39 -17.89 3.52
N GLN A 395 11.63 -17.41 3.67
CA GLN A 395 12.11 -16.91 4.96
C GLN A 395 11.64 -15.48 5.25
N GLY A 396 11.06 -14.79 4.26
CA GLY A 396 10.54 -13.43 4.46
C GLY A 396 11.62 -12.35 4.50
N GLY A 397 12.73 -12.49 3.77
CA GLY A 397 13.81 -11.49 3.79
C GLY A 397 13.70 -10.38 2.73
N GLU A 398 14.86 -9.87 2.32
CA GLU A 398 15.04 -8.86 1.26
C GLU A 398 14.31 -9.21 -0.04
N ALA A 399 14.31 -10.48 -0.46
CA ALA A 399 13.66 -10.91 -1.70
C ALA A 399 12.14 -10.69 -1.72
N LEU A 400 11.47 -10.80 -0.57
CA LEU A 400 10.04 -10.48 -0.47
C LEU A 400 9.83 -8.96 -0.45
N ASP A 401 10.70 -8.21 0.22
CA ASP A 401 10.65 -6.74 0.25
C ASP A 401 10.83 -6.12 -1.14
N ASP A 402 11.77 -6.64 -1.92
CA ASP A 402 12.00 -6.22 -3.30
C ASP A 402 10.75 -6.43 -4.15
N LEU A 403 10.12 -7.61 -4.05
CA LEU A 403 8.88 -7.92 -4.76
C LEU A 403 7.75 -6.94 -4.36
N LEU A 404 7.61 -6.67 -3.06
CA LEU A 404 6.59 -5.74 -2.56
C LEU A 404 6.86 -4.30 -3.03
N CYS A 405 8.11 -3.87 -3.10
CA CYS A 405 8.50 -2.60 -3.70
C CYS A 405 8.09 -2.51 -5.18
N GLU A 406 8.27 -3.59 -5.95
CA GLU A 406 7.84 -3.63 -7.35
C GLU A 406 6.31 -3.59 -7.50
N LEU A 407 5.60 -4.34 -6.66
CA LEU A 407 4.13 -4.36 -6.66
C LEU A 407 3.54 -2.99 -6.29
N ARG A 408 4.17 -2.27 -5.35
CA ARG A 408 3.80 -0.88 -5.02
C ARG A 408 3.97 0.04 -6.22
N ARG A 409 5.14 -0.01 -6.89
CA ARG A 409 5.39 0.77 -8.11
C ARG A 409 4.37 0.44 -9.21
N TRP A 410 4.09 -0.85 -9.43
CA TRP A 410 3.10 -1.30 -10.39
C TRP A 410 1.68 -0.75 -10.08
N ARG A 411 1.22 -0.85 -8.84
CA ARG A 411 -0.08 -0.30 -8.42
C ARG A 411 -0.14 1.21 -8.59
N HIS A 412 0.90 1.91 -8.20
CA HIS A 412 1.00 3.35 -8.37
C HIS A 412 0.87 3.75 -9.85
N ASN A 413 1.60 3.07 -10.74
CA ASN A 413 1.49 3.30 -12.18
C ASN A 413 0.08 3.00 -12.73
N LEU A 414 -0.58 1.93 -12.25
CA LEU A 414 -1.96 1.61 -12.65
C LEU A 414 -2.93 2.72 -12.22
N ARG A 415 -2.75 3.28 -11.02
CA ARG A 415 -3.56 4.40 -10.51
C ARG A 415 -3.36 5.66 -11.33
N ILE A 416 -2.12 5.97 -11.71
CA ILE A 416 -1.84 7.09 -12.61
C ILE A 416 -2.60 6.93 -13.93
N GLN A 417 -2.58 5.73 -14.52
CA GLN A 417 -3.31 5.48 -15.78
C GLN A 417 -4.82 5.64 -15.62
N GLN A 418 -5.39 5.09 -14.54
CA GLN A 418 -6.80 5.24 -14.23
C GLN A 418 -7.17 6.72 -14.02
N PHE A 419 -6.35 7.45 -13.28
CA PHE A 419 -6.51 8.88 -13.05
C PHE A 419 -6.54 9.66 -14.37
N ILE A 420 -5.53 9.48 -15.22
CA ILE A 420 -5.45 10.17 -16.53
C ILE A 420 -6.63 9.80 -17.43
N SER A 421 -7.06 8.53 -17.40
CA SER A 421 -8.23 8.10 -18.15
C SER A 421 -9.52 8.79 -17.65
N SER A 422 -9.62 9.07 -16.36
CA SER A 422 -10.77 9.74 -15.73
C SER A 422 -10.80 11.26 -15.93
N LEU A 423 -9.69 11.87 -16.34
CA LEU A 423 -9.65 13.31 -16.64
C LEU A 423 -10.65 13.64 -17.76
N PRO A 424 -11.39 14.76 -17.65
CA PRO A 424 -12.25 15.22 -18.72
C PRO A 424 -11.41 15.53 -19.97
N SER A 425 -11.98 15.23 -21.14
CA SER A 425 -11.39 15.55 -22.44
C SER A 425 -11.40 17.03 -22.74
#